data_AF-S0FQZ6-F1
#
_entry.id   AF-S0FQZ6-F1
#
_cell.length_a   1.000
_cell.length_b   1.000
_cell.length_c   1.000
_cell.angle_alpha   90.00
_cell.angle_beta   90.00
_cell.angle_gamma   90.00
#
_symmetry.space_group_name_H-M   'P 1'
#
loop_
_entity.id
_entity.type
_entity.pdbx_description
1 polymer ?
#
loop_
_entity_poly.entity_id
_entity_poly.type
_entity_poly.pdbx_seq_one_letter_code
_entity_poly.pdbx_strand_id
1 'polypeptide(L)' 'MKDLLIIKKKINRLRQEINERIAEGDELSDEDILSLSEHLDMLINQWYKHVQLRGRVGH' A
#
# COMPACT_ATOMS: atom_id res chain seq x y z
N MET A 1 -11.07 12.64 4.70
CA MET A 1 -10.54 11.87 5.86
C MET A 1 -10.81 10.38 5.69
N LYS A 2 -11.97 9.99 5.14
CA LYS A 2 -12.31 8.60 4.80
C LYS A 2 -11.31 7.96 3.80
N ASP A 3 -10.83 8.70 2.80
CA ASP A 3 -9.93 8.16 1.75
C ASP A 3 -8.55 7.76 2.26
N LEU A 4 -7.91 8.58 3.10
CA LEU A 4 -6.63 8.23 3.74
C LEU A 4 -6.77 7.00 4.63
N LEU A 5 -7.92 6.86 5.32
CA LEU A 5 -8.22 5.69 6.13
C LEU A 5 -8.35 4.43 5.26
N ILE A 6 -8.96 4.55 4.06
CA ILE A 6 -9.08 3.46 3.09
C ILE A 6 -7.69 3.04 2.58
N ILE A 7 -6.84 3.99 2.20
CA ILE A 7 -5.48 3.69 1.73
C ILE A 7 -4.66 3.02 2.84
N LYS A 8 -4.75 3.51 4.07
CA LYS A 8 -4.10 2.88 5.23
C LYS A 8 -4.57 1.43 5.45
N LYS A 9 -5.87 1.17 5.29
CA LYS A 9 -6.41 -0.21 5.37
C LYS A 9 -5.86 -1.11 4.26
N LYS A 10 -5.74 -0.60 3.02
CA LYS A 10 -5.15 -1.35 1.90
C LYS A 10 -3.69 -1.71 2.14
N ILE A 11 -2.88 -0.75 2.61
CA ILE A 11 -1.47 -0.99 2.96
C ILE A 11 -1.35 -2.04 4.07
N ASN A 12 -2.17 -1.93 5.12
CA ASN A 12 -2.16 -2.89 6.21
C ASN A 12 -2.55 -4.31 5.76
N ARG A 13 -3.52 -4.43 4.84
CA ARG A 13 -3.93 -5.70 4.27
C ARG A 13 -2.80 -6.32 3.45
N LEU A 14 -2.15 -5.54 2.59
CA LEU A 14 -0.99 -5.99 1.81
C LEU A 14 0.13 -6.51 2.73
N ARG A 15 0.42 -5.78 3.82
CA ARG A 15 1.39 -6.21 4.82
C ARG A 15 1.00 -7.53 5.51
N GLN A 16 -0.29 -7.73 5.81
CA GLN A 16 -0.77 -8.98 6.39
C GLN A 16 -0.57 -10.14 5.42
N GLU A 17 -0.97 -9.98 4.17
CA GLU A 17 -0.83 -11.01 3.13
C GLU A 17 0.64 -11.43 2.94
N ILE A 18 1.56 -10.47 2.93
CA ILE A 18 3.01 -10.74 2.87
C ILE A 18 3.46 -11.58 4.09
N ASN A 19 3.04 -11.17 5.29
CA ASN A 19 3.42 -11.88 6.52
C ASN A 19 2.82 -13.30 6.58
N GLU A 20 1.60 -13.48 6.08
CA GLU A 20 0.94 -14.79 6.00
C GLU A 20 1.71 -15.72 5.07
N ARG A 21 2.03 -15.27 3.85
CA ARG A 21 2.84 -16.05 2.90
C ARG A 21 4.21 -16.44 3.47
N ILE A 22 4.92 -15.50 4.10
CA ILE A 22 6.20 -15.78 4.77
C ILE A 22 6.03 -16.79 5.92
N ALA A 23 4.96 -16.67 6.71
CA ALA A 23 4.69 -17.57 7.83
C ALA A 23 4.30 -18.98 7.38
N GLU A 24 3.63 -19.11 6.23
CA GLU A 24 3.30 -20.38 5.59
C GLU A 24 4.53 -21.09 4.98
N GLY A 25 5.69 -20.41 4.97
CA GLY A 25 6.91 -20.91 4.33
C GLY A 25 6.84 -20.85 2.81
N ASP A 26 5.92 -20.04 2.27
CA ASP A 26 5.79 -19.80 0.84
C ASP A 26 6.99 -18.95 0.40
N GLU A 27 7.79 -19.49 -0.51
CA GLU A 27 8.96 -18.78 -1.02
C GLU A 27 8.44 -17.72 -2.00
N LEU A 28 8.46 -16.46 -1.58
CA LEU A 28 8.08 -15.34 -2.44
C LEU A 28 9.03 -15.29 -3.63
N SER A 29 8.52 -15.58 -4.82
CA SER A 29 9.29 -15.49 -6.05
C SER A 29 9.70 -14.04 -6.34
N ASP A 30 10.72 -13.84 -7.17
CA ASP A 30 11.11 -12.51 -7.63
C ASP A 30 9.93 -11.76 -8.29
N GLU A 31 9.05 -12.49 -8.99
CA GLU A 31 7.84 -11.93 -9.61
C GLU A 31 6.80 -11.50 -8.56
N ASP A 32 6.61 -12.29 -7.50
CA ASP A 32 5.74 -11.92 -6.37
C ASP A 32 6.26 -10.65 -5.69
N ILE A 33 7.57 -10.59 -5.42
CA ILE A 33 8.21 -9.44 -4.78
C ILE A 33 8.04 -8.18 -5.63
N LEU A 34 8.26 -8.28 -6.94
CA LEU A 34 8.05 -7.17 -7.87
C LEU A 34 6.60 -6.69 -7.85
N SER A 35 5.63 -7.61 -7.96
CA SER A 35 4.21 -7.27 -7.98
C SER A 35 3.75 -6.61 -6.67
N LEU A 36 4.19 -7.15 -5.52
CA LEU A 36 3.90 -6.59 -4.20
C LEU A 36 4.51 -5.19 -4.03
N SER A 37 5.74 -4.99 -4.54
CA SER A 37 6.43 -3.70 -4.53
C SER A 37 5.68 -2.66 -5.37
N GLU A 38 5.29 -3.01 -6.60
CA GLU A 38 4.52 -2.12 -7.46
C GLU A 38 3.17 -1.74 -6.82
N HIS A 39 2.50 -2.70 -6.20
CA HIS A 39 1.22 -2.45 -5.53
C HIS A 39 1.39 -1.51 -4.33
N LEU A 40 2.45 -1.67 -3.54
CA LEU A 40 2.77 -0.78 -2.44
C LEU A 40 3.04 0.65 -2.94
N ASP A 41 3.84 0.79 -4.00
CA ASP A 41 4.14 2.09 -4.62
C ASP A 41 2.89 2.78 -5.15
N MET A 42 1.94 2.05 -5.75
CA MET A 42 0.66 2.62 -6.16
C MET A 42 -0.13 3.17 -4.98
N LEU A 43 -0.16 2.47 -3.84
CA LEU A 43 -0.87 2.91 -2.63
C LEU A 43 -0.20 4.13 -2.00
N ILE A 44 1.13 4.16 -1.97
CA ILE A 44 1.91 5.31 -1.50
C ILE A 44 1.65 6.54 -2.39
N ASN A 45 1.66 6.36 -3.72
CA ASN A 45 1.35 7.43 -4.66
C ASN A 45 -0.08 7.96 -4.50
N GLN A 46 -1.06 7.09 -4.25
CA GLN A 46 -2.43 7.50 -3.91
C GLN A 46 -2.46 8.33 -2.62
N TRP A 47 -1.71 7.92 -1.58
CA TRP A 47 -1.59 8.68 -0.34
C TRP A 47 -1.02 10.08 -0.61
N TYR A 48 0.11 10.19 -1.32
CA TYR A 48 0.73 11.47 -1.64
C TYR A 48 -0.21 12.40 -2.41
N LYS A 49 -0.90 11.89 -3.44
CA LYS A 49 -1.90 12.68 -4.17
C LYS A 49 -2.99 13.21 -3.25
N HIS A 50 -3.51 12.40 -2.35
CA HIS A 50 -4.51 12.85 -1.39
C HIS A 50 -3.97 13.90 -0.40
N VAL A 51 -2.74 13.76 0.07
CA VAL A 51 -2.11 14.76 0.96
C VAL A 51 -1.85 16.07 0.23
N GLN A 52 -1.29 16.02 -0.99
CA GLN A 52 -1.04 17.20 -1.81
C GLN A 52 -2.32 17.94 -2.20
N LEU A 53 -3.38 17.21 -2.56
CA LEU A 53 -4.68 17.82 -2.84
C LEU A 53 -5.21 18.57 -1.62
N ARG A 54 -5.08 18.03 -0.40
CA ARG A 54 -5.52 18.73 0.82
C ARG A 54 -4.68 19.97 1.14
N GLY A 55 -3.39 19.97 0.81
CA GLY A 55 -2.53 21.16 0.96
C GLY A 55 -2.90 22.30 0.00
N ARG A 56 -3.53 22.00 -1.14
CA ARG A 56 -3.94 22.98 -2.15
C ARG A 56 -5.28 23.67 -1.89
N VAL A 57 -6.18 23.08 -1.10
CA VAL A 57 -7.51 23.66 -0.78
C VAL A 57 -7.48 24.53 0.50
N GLY A 58 -6.29 24.75 1.08
CA GLY A 58 -6.10 25.51 2.32
C GLY A 58 -5.49 26.91 2.14
N HIS A 59 -5.46 27.44 0.92
CA HIS A 59 -4.94 28.78 0.60
C HIS A 59 -6.03 29.64 -0.04
#